data_AF-A0A3N5JD70-F1
#
_entry.id   AF-A0A3N5JD70-F1
#
_cell.length_a   1.000
_cell.length_b   1.000
_cell.length_c   1.000
_cell.angle_alpha   90.00
_cell.angle_beta   90.00
_cell.angle_gamma   90.00
#
_symmetry.space_group_name_H-M   'P 1'
#
loop_
_entity.id
_entity.type
_entity.pdbx_description
1 polymer ?
#
loop_
_entity_poly.entity_id
_entity_poly.type
_entity_poly.pdbx_seq_one_letter_code
_entity_poly.pdbx_strand_id
1 'polypeptide(L)'
;IGYSKRSSRYKPSVMPIDEIHKIVERMIPDLTFQEALERTGRHLNISIAPAETHQRSRLLNAITSPNVYIREAVLASGAVPGVYPPVTLAAKDHLGEKQAYLPAEKWVDGSVSDDMPAKRLARLYGVNHYVVSQTNPHVIPFVTDSKRRQDTIGVWKDAGTKTARALVNASATTLEKPLSLSPALSRVTNLWLSVINQDYVGDINILPASRYFNPFRVLAFLTEKEIRNLVQAGERATWPKVEMIRIQTRISRTLDRILADLQRDHVLHVRGAPRRRPR
;
A
#
# COMPACT_ATOMS: atom_id res chain seq x y z
N ILE A 1 28.02 39.70 25.05
CA ILE A 1 28.16 38.64 24.02
C ILE A 1 27.25 37.49 24.41
N GLY A 2 25.99 37.53 23.95
CA GLY A 2 24.95 36.56 24.32
C GLY A 2 24.89 35.42 23.32
N TYR A 3 25.33 34.23 23.73
CA TYR A 3 25.17 33.01 22.92
C TYR A 3 23.75 32.47 23.10
N SER A 4 22.94 32.68 22.06
CA SER A 4 21.64 32.05 21.87
C SER A 4 21.79 30.52 21.82
N LYS A 5 21.30 29.83 22.86
CA LYS A 5 20.98 28.40 22.81
C LYS A 5 19.84 28.20 21.80
N ARG A 6 20.19 27.85 20.55
CA ARG A 6 19.22 27.33 19.58
C ARG A 6 18.70 25.99 20.11
N SER A 7 17.44 25.97 20.54
CA SER A 7 16.72 24.74 20.84
C SER A 7 16.59 23.90 19.57
N SER A 8 17.41 22.86 19.43
CA SER A 8 17.20 21.79 18.45
C SER A 8 16.00 20.98 18.90
N ARG A 9 14.81 21.37 18.44
CA ARG A 9 13.51 20.83 18.84
C ARG A 9 13.09 19.78 17.80
N TYR A 10 13.13 18.51 18.20
CA TYR A 10 12.48 17.34 17.58
C TYR A 10 12.67 17.13 16.06
N LYS A 11 13.80 16.54 15.65
CA LYS A 11 13.79 15.64 14.47
C LYS A 11 13.66 14.21 15.00
N PRO A 12 12.61 13.45 14.63
CA PRO A 12 12.56 12.03 14.95
C PRO A 12 13.84 11.36 14.41
N SER A 13 14.42 10.45 15.19
CA SER A 13 15.53 9.61 14.70
C SER A 13 14.95 8.66 13.66
N VAL A 14 15.16 9.02 12.40
CA VAL A 14 14.80 8.22 11.23
C VAL A 14 15.91 7.19 11.04
N MET A 15 15.54 5.95 10.71
CA MET A 15 16.51 4.87 10.46
C MET A 15 17.42 5.25 9.27
N PRO A 16 18.75 5.10 9.39
CA PRO A 16 19.66 5.31 8.26
C PRO A 16 19.31 4.43 7.07
N ILE A 17 19.47 4.96 5.85
CA ILE A 17 19.12 4.24 4.61
C ILE A 17 19.91 2.93 4.46
N ASP A 18 21.18 2.92 4.86
CA ASP A 18 22.04 1.73 4.78
C ASP A 18 21.55 0.59 5.68
N GLU A 19 20.92 0.92 6.81
CA GLU A 19 20.33 -0.07 7.71
C GLU A 19 19.06 -0.66 7.10
N ILE A 20 18.23 0.17 6.45
CA ILE A 20 17.04 -0.28 5.71
C ILE A 20 17.44 -1.21 4.56
N HIS A 21 18.48 -0.86 3.80
CA HIS A 21 18.99 -1.71 2.72
C HIS A 21 19.39 -3.09 3.25
N LYS A 22 20.16 -3.14 4.36
CA LYS A 22 20.57 -4.40 4.99
C LYS A 22 19.37 -5.22 5.49
N ILE A 23 18.34 -4.56 6.05
CA ILE A 23 17.11 -5.25 6.49
C ILE A 23 16.38 -5.84 5.28
N VAL A 24 16.21 -5.07 4.21
CA VAL A 24 15.55 -5.52 2.98
C VAL A 24 16.32 -6.68 2.34
N GLU A 25 17.65 -6.59 2.24
CA GLU A 25 18.51 -7.66 1.72
C GLU A 25 18.41 -8.94 2.55
N ARG A 26 18.30 -8.82 3.88
CA ARG A 26 18.15 -9.97 4.77
C ARG A 26 16.78 -10.61 4.69
N MET A 27 15.72 -9.83 4.50
CA MET A 27 14.33 -10.32 4.54
C MET A 27 13.83 -10.79 3.17
N ILE A 28 14.28 -10.15 2.09
CA ILE A 28 13.75 -10.37 0.75
C ILE A 28 14.86 -10.98 -0.11
N PRO A 29 14.65 -12.17 -0.72
CA PRO A 29 15.58 -12.73 -1.69
C PRO A 29 15.77 -11.80 -2.90
N ASP A 30 16.93 -11.87 -3.55
CA ASP A 30 17.20 -11.10 -4.77
C ASP A 30 16.50 -11.75 -5.97
N LEU A 31 15.22 -11.41 -6.16
CA LEU A 31 14.34 -11.98 -7.19
C LEU A 31 13.62 -10.88 -7.95
N THR A 32 13.32 -11.16 -9.21
CA THR A 32 12.40 -10.36 -10.00
C THR A 32 10.93 -10.71 -9.70
N PHE A 33 10.00 -9.87 -10.14
CA PHE A 33 8.57 -10.16 -10.00
C PHE A 33 8.16 -11.46 -10.72
N GLN A 34 8.73 -11.73 -11.90
CA GLN A 34 8.48 -12.96 -12.63
C GLN A 34 9.00 -14.18 -11.88
N GLU A 35 10.26 -14.14 -11.42
CA GLU A 35 10.86 -15.26 -10.69
C GLU A 35 10.10 -15.57 -9.39
N ALA A 36 9.63 -14.52 -8.68
CA ALA A 36 8.81 -14.70 -7.49
C ALA A 36 7.44 -15.33 -7.81
N LEU A 37 6.82 -14.96 -8.93
CA LEU A 37 5.56 -15.57 -9.38
C LEU A 37 5.77 -17.05 -9.73
N GLU A 38 6.81 -17.37 -10.51
CA GLU A 38 7.12 -18.76 -10.90
C GLU A 38 7.43 -19.64 -9.69
N ARG A 39 8.13 -19.09 -8.68
CA ARG A 39 8.48 -19.82 -7.47
C ARG A 39 7.32 -20.03 -6.51
N THR A 40 6.43 -19.06 -6.38
CA THR A 40 5.40 -19.05 -5.31
C THR A 40 3.97 -19.25 -5.80
N GLY A 41 3.71 -19.03 -7.09
CA GLY A 41 2.38 -18.94 -7.67
C GLY A 41 1.57 -17.72 -7.19
N ARG A 42 2.19 -16.77 -6.49
CA ARG A 42 1.50 -15.59 -5.92
C ARG A 42 1.80 -14.33 -6.72
N HIS A 43 0.75 -13.60 -7.07
CA HIS A 43 0.85 -12.32 -7.77
C HIS A 43 1.22 -11.17 -6.81
N LEU A 44 2.51 -10.88 -6.70
CA LEU A 44 3.02 -9.74 -5.93
C LEU A 44 2.75 -8.43 -6.67
N ASN A 45 2.28 -7.41 -5.94
CA ASN A 45 1.99 -6.08 -6.46
C ASN A 45 2.58 -5.02 -5.52
N ILE A 46 3.32 -4.05 -6.07
CA ILE A 46 3.92 -2.94 -5.32
C ILE A 46 3.60 -1.62 -6.02
N SER A 47 3.01 -0.67 -5.28
CA SER A 47 2.66 0.66 -5.79
C SER A 47 3.82 1.64 -5.55
N ILE A 48 4.14 2.45 -6.55
CA ILE A 48 5.17 3.50 -6.46
C ILE A 48 4.67 4.79 -7.11
N ALA A 49 5.08 5.92 -6.55
CA ALA A 49 4.82 7.24 -7.11
C ALA A 49 6.11 7.82 -7.70
N PRO A 50 6.05 8.59 -8.79
CA PRO A 50 7.23 9.25 -9.32
C PRO A 50 7.65 10.42 -8.41
N ALA A 51 8.95 10.67 -8.32
CA ALA A 51 9.48 11.85 -7.65
C ALA A 51 9.14 13.15 -8.40
N GLU A 52 8.92 13.05 -9.72
CA GLU A 52 8.56 14.17 -10.59
C GLU A 52 7.03 14.31 -10.76
N THR A 53 6.54 15.55 -10.63
CA THR A 53 5.10 15.88 -10.58
C THR A 53 4.32 15.57 -11.87
N HIS A 54 4.98 15.36 -13.01
CA HIS A 54 4.30 15.18 -14.31
C HIS A 54 4.10 13.73 -14.71
N GLN A 55 4.62 12.80 -13.90
CA GLN A 55 4.50 11.38 -14.15
C GLN A 55 3.34 10.79 -13.33
N ARG A 56 2.81 9.63 -13.76
CA ARG A 56 1.75 8.90 -13.05
C ARG A 56 2.35 7.80 -12.19
N SER A 57 1.69 7.48 -11.07
CA SER A 57 2.05 6.34 -10.25
C SER A 57 1.98 5.03 -11.02
N ARG A 58 2.82 4.05 -10.66
CA ARG A 58 2.90 2.73 -11.30
C ARG A 58 2.59 1.63 -10.30
N LEU A 59 1.98 0.57 -10.82
CA LEU A 59 1.77 -0.68 -10.07
C LEU A 59 2.69 -1.74 -10.67
N LEU A 60 3.78 -2.05 -9.97
CA LEU A 60 4.77 -3.03 -10.36
C LEU A 60 4.30 -4.43 -9.99
N ASN A 61 4.34 -5.34 -10.96
CA ASN A 61 4.03 -6.75 -10.77
C ASN A 61 4.61 -7.59 -11.93
N ALA A 62 4.40 -8.91 -11.89
CA ALA A 62 4.88 -9.83 -12.92
C ALA A 62 4.27 -9.60 -14.32
N ILE A 63 3.15 -8.88 -14.44
CA ILE A 63 2.50 -8.58 -15.71
C ILE A 63 3.07 -7.28 -16.29
N THR A 64 3.18 -6.24 -15.47
CA THR A 64 3.57 -4.88 -15.91
C THR A 64 5.08 -4.65 -15.89
N SER A 65 5.82 -5.38 -15.05
CA SER A 65 7.25 -5.17 -14.79
C SER A 65 7.93 -6.49 -14.37
N PRO A 66 7.90 -7.54 -15.20
CA PRO A 66 8.36 -8.89 -14.84
C PRO A 66 9.81 -8.94 -14.38
N ASN A 67 10.69 -8.20 -15.06
CA ASN A 67 12.14 -8.25 -14.84
C ASN A 67 12.63 -7.32 -13.73
N VAL A 68 11.76 -6.49 -13.13
CA VAL A 68 12.14 -5.56 -12.06
C VAL A 68 12.40 -6.33 -10.77
N TYR A 69 13.47 -5.97 -10.07
CA TYR A 69 13.82 -6.56 -8.78
C TYR A 69 12.88 -6.08 -7.67
N ILE A 70 12.47 -7.03 -6.81
CA ILE A 70 11.51 -6.76 -5.74
C ILE A 70 12.11 -5.86 -4.66
N ARG A 71 13.41 -5.99 -4.37
CA ARG A 71 14.11 -5.20 -3.35
C ARG A 71 14.02 -3.71 -3.64
N GLU A 72 14.39 -3.29 -4.86
CA GLU A 72 14.32 -1.91 -5.30
C GLU A 72 12.87 -1.39 -5.33
N ALA A 73 11.91 -2.23 -5.72
CA ALA A 73 10.50 -1.87 -5.68
C ALA A 73 10.01 -1.60 -4.24
N VAL A 74 10.41 -2.42 -3.27
CA VAL A 74 10.09 -2.22 -1.84
C VAL A 74 10.76 -0.97 -1.29
N LEU A 75 12.03 -0.73 -1.62
CA LEU A 75 12.73 0.49 -1.22
C LEU A 75 12.06 1.74 -1.80
N ALA A 76 11.68 1.71 -3.08
CA ALA A 76 10.94 2.79 -3.72
C ALA A 76 9.58 3.04 -3.05
N SER A 77 8.80 1.98 -2.79
CA SER A 77 7.51 2.09 -2.11
C SER A 77 7.62 2.57 -0.67
N GLY A 78 8.75 2.36 0.01
CA GLY A 78 8.99 2.87 1.37
C GLY A 78 9.62 4.25 1.43
N ALA A 79 9.98 4.85 0.28
CA ALA A 79 10.72 6.11 0.22
C ALA A 79 9.77 7.31 0.39
N VAL A 80 9.37 7.60 1.62
CA VAL A 80 8.51 8.74 1.96
C VAL A 80 9.20 10.06 1.57
N PRO A 81 8.57 10.92 0.74
CA PRO A 81 9.15 12.20 0.32
C PRO A 81 9.57 13.09 1.49
N GLY A 82 10.82 13.56 1.46
CA GLY A 82 11.40 14.41 2.52
C GLY A 82 11.95 13.65 3.73
N VAL A 83 11.71 12.34 3.83
CA VAL A 83 12.29 11.46 4.86
C VAL A 83 13.40 10.62 4.26
N TYR A 84 13.14 9.97 3.12
CA TYR A 84 14.08 9.11 2.41
C TYR A 84 14.35 9.64 0.99
N PRO A 85 15.55 9.40 0.44
CA PRO A 85 15.86 9.80 -0.93
C PRO A 85 15.04 8.97 -1.94
N PRO A 86 14.65 9.57 -3.09
CA PRO A 86 14.02 8.82 -4.17
C PRO A 86 14.92 7.68 -4.69
N VAL A 87 14.30 6.55 -5.02
CA VAL A 87 14.98 5.31 -5.41
C VAL A 87 14.88 5.10 -6.93
N THR A 88 15.97 4.67 -7.55
CA THR A 88 15.98 4.20 -8.94
C THR A 88 15.78 2.69 -8.94
N LEU A 89 14.86 2.20 -9.78
CA LEU A 89 14.57 0.77 -9.88
C LEU A 89 15.73 0.03 -10.55
N ALA A 90 15.80 -1.28 -10.32
CA ALA A 90 16.70 -2.18 -11.04
C ALA A 90 15.88 -3.27 -11.74
N ALA A 91 16.32 -3.68 -12.92
CA ALA A 91 15.77 -4.80 -13.66
C ALA A 91 16.87 -5.72 -14.16
N LYS A 92 16.48 -6.96 -14.41
CA LYS A 92 17.32 -7.98 -15.02
C LYS A 92 17.29 -7.82 -16.54
N ASP A 93 18.46 -7.75 -17.17
CA ASP A 93 18.56 -7.70 -18.63
C ASP A 93 18.43 -9.10 -19.26
N HIS A 94 18.56 -9.18 -20.59
CA HIS A 94 18.48 -10.44 -21.32
C HIS A 94 19.68 -11.38 -21.09
N LEU A 95 20.78 -10.88 -20.53
CA LEU A 95 21.96 -11.67 -20.14
C LEU A 95 21.87 -12.16 -18.69
N GLY A 96 20.86 -11.70 -17.93
CA GLY A 96 20.69 -12.03 -16.52
C GLY A 96 21.36 -11.04 -15.57
N GLU A 97 21.94 -9.95 -16.10
CA GLU A 97 22.67 -8.95 -15.32
C GLU A 97 21.75 -7.86 -14.79
N LYS A 98 22.13 -7.30 -13.63
CA LYS A 98 21.36 -6.26 -12.96
C LYS A 98 21.68 -4.89 -13.55
N GLN A 99 20.67 -4.21 -14.08
CA GLN A 99 20.78 -2.87 -14.67
C GLN A 99 19.74 -1.92 -14.08
N ALA A 100 20.04 -0.61 -14.10
CA ALA A 100 19.06 0.42 -13.73
C ALA A 100 17.85 0.40 -14.68
N TYR A 101 16.65 0.31 -14.11
CA TYR A 101 15.40 0.35 -14.85
C TYR A 101 14.90 1.79 -14.93
N LEU A 102 14.93 2.35 -16.14
CA LEU A 102 14.58 3.76 -16.42
C LEU A 102 15.40 4.72 -15.54
N PRO A 103 16.73 4.83 -15.76
CA PRO A 103 17.64 5.54 -14.86
C PRO A 103 17.35 7.04 -14.70
N ALA A 104 16.64 7.65 -15.65
CA ALA A 104 16.19 9.04 -15.56
C ALA A 104 15.00 9.22 -14.59
N GLU A 105 14.24 8.15 -14.31
CA GLU A 105 13.08 8.20 -13.44
C GLU A 105 13.48 7.82 -12.00
N LYS A 106 12.97 8.58 -11.04
CA LYS A 106 13.11 8.28 -9.61
C LYS A 106 11.76 8.09 -8.97
N TRP A 107 11.70 7.20 -7.99
CA TRP A 107 10.47 6.74 -7.38
C TRP A 107 10.45 6.99 -5.88
N VAL A 108 9.27 7.24 -5.36
CA VAL A 108 8.94 7.50 -3.96
C VAL A 108 7.72 6.67 -3.56
N ASP A 109 7.36 6.75 -2.29
CA ASP A 109 6.24 5.99 -1.71
C ASP A 109 4.94 6.17 -2.50
N GLY A 110 4.33 5.03 -2.87
CA GLY A 110 3.07 4.97 -3.61
C GLY A 110 1.86 5.53 -2.86
N SER A 111 1.90 5.56 -1.53
CA SER A 111 0.84 6.10 -0.65
C SER A 111 0.56 7.59 -0.90
N VAL A 112 1.54 8.30 -1.45
CA VAL A 112 1.45 9.71 -1.86
C VAL A 112 0.40 9.94 -2.94
N SER A 113 0.18 8.94 -3.79
CA SER A 113 -0.66 9.06 -4.99
C SER A 113 -1.98 8.29 -4.90
N ASP A 114 -1.96 7.05 -4.39
CA ASP A 114 -3.13 6.18 -4.20
C ASP A 114 -2.73 5.05 -3.23
N ASP A 115 -3.32 4.98 -2.03
CA ASP A 115 -2.96 3.99 -0.98
C ASP A 115 -3.36 2.55 -1.36
N MET A 116 -4.48 2.37 -2.07
CA MET A 116 -4.83 1.06 -2.66
C MET A 116 -5.20 1.17 -4.16
N PRO A 117 -4.44 0.51 -5.06
CA PRO A 117 -4.69 0.54 -6.50
C PRO A 117 -5.83 -0.41 -6.91
N ALA A 118 -6.97 -0.36 -6.23
CA ALA A 118 -8.12 -1.28 -6.39
C ALA A 118 -8.57 -1.41 -7.85
N LYS A 119 -8.77 -0.26 -8.53
CA LYS A 119 -9.20 -0.23 -9.93
C LYS A 119 -8.17 -0.86 -10.87
N ARG A 120 -6.88 -0.74 -10.55
CA ARG A 120 -5.80 -1.35 -11.36
C ARG A 120 -5.74 -2.85 -11.10
N LEU A 121 -5.85 -3.27 -9.85
CA LEU A 121 -5.92 -4.69 -9.47
C LEU A 121 -7.14 -5.37 -10.12
N ALA A 122 -8.32 -4.76 -10.05
CA ALA A 122 -9.52 -5.25 -10.72
C ALA A 122 -9.32 -5.43 -12.22
N ARG A 123 -8.66 -4.48 -12.88
CA ARG A 123 -8.39 -4.55 -14.32
C ARG A 123 -7.34 -5.59 -14.68
N LEU A 124 -6.30 -5.74 -13.88
CA LEU A 124 -5.20 -6.67 -14.15
C LEU A 124 -5.56 -8.12 -13.84
N TYR A 125 -6.32 -8.35 -12.78
CA TYR A 125 -6.57 -9.70 -12.24
C TYR A 125 -8.04 -10.09 -12.22
N GLY A 126 -8.97 -9.22 -12.62
CA GLY A 126 -10.40 -9.48 -12.53
C GLY A 126 -10.91 -9.60 -11.08
N VAL A 127 -10.18 -9.05 -10.10
CA VAL A 127 -10.54 -9.16 -8.69
C VAL A 127 -11.64 -8.18 -8.31
N ASN A 128 -12.62 -8.68 -7.55
CA ASN A 128 -13.80 -7.93 -7.12
C ASN A 128 -14.02 -7.96 -5.60
N HIS A 129 -13.11 -8.60 -4.85
CA HIS A 129 -13.21 -8.77 -3.41
C HIS A 129 -11.86 -8.49 -2.75
N TYR A 130 -11.84 -7.61 -1.75
CA TYR A 130 -10.61 -7.10 -1.14
C TYR A 130 -10.58 -7.31 0.37
N VAL A 131 -9.52 -7.98 0.82
CA VAL A 131 -9.12 -8.03 2.23
C VAL A 131 -7.97 -7.05 2.42
N VAL A 132 -8.17 -6.07 3.31
CA VAL A 132 -7.27 -4.92 3.43
C VAL A 132 -6.81 -4.80 4.87
N SER A 133 -5.50 -4.82 5.07
CA SER A 133 -4.88 -4.45 6.33
C SER A 133 -4.38 -3.02 6.23
N GLN A 134 -5.04 -2.09 6.90
CA GLN A 134 -4.66 -0.68 6.86
C GLN A 134 -4.00 -0.30 8.18
N THR A 135 -2.82 0.29 8.09
CA THR A 135 -2.05 0.78 9.24
C THR A 135 -2.03 2.30 9.31
N ASN A 136 -2.62 2.99 8.34
CA ASN A 136 -2.53 4.43 8.19
C ASN A 136 -3.36 5.17 9.28
N PRO A 137 -2.75 6.04 10.11
CA PRO A 137 -3.40 6.68 11.27
C PRO A 137 -4.59 7.59 10.94
N HIS A 138 -4.70 8.08 9.70
CA HIS A 138 -5.73 9.04 9.29
C HIS A 138 -7.13 8.40 9.08
N VAL A 139 -7.21 7.07 8.94
CA VAL A 139 -8.45 6.34 8.67
C VAL A 139 -9.34 6.19 9.92
N ILE A 140 -8.80 6.58 11.08
CA ILE A 140 -9.35 6.30 12.41
C ILE A 140 -10.52 7.23 12.85
N PRO A 141 -10.82 8.42 12.25
CA PRO A 141 -12.05 9.13 12.61
C PRO A 141 -13.27 8.74 11.75
N PHE A 142 -13.12 8.13 10.57
CA PHE A 142 -14.22 8.06 9.58
C PHE A 142 -14.54 6.68 8.99
N VAL A 143 -13.69 5.64 9.13
CA VAL A 143 -14.09 4.29 8.72
C VAL A 143 -14.98 3.67 9.79
N THR A 144 -16.27 3.96 9.67
CA THR A 144 -17.32 3.17 10.30
C THR A 144 -17.44 1.87 9.51
N ASP A 145 -17.16 0.74 10.18
CA ASP A 145 -17.38 -0.61 9.65
C ASP A 145 -18.87 -0.68 9.25
N SER A 146 -19.17 -0.54 7.96
CA SER A 146 -20.51 -0.29 7.39
C SER A 146 -21.48 -1.48 7.55
N LYS A 147 -21.13 -2.47 8.38
CA LYS A 147 -21.95 -3.65 8.69
C LYS A 147 -22.15 -3.89 10.20
N ARG A 148 -21.77 -2.97 11.09
CA ARG A 148 -22.10 -3.09 12.51
C ARG A 148 -23.45 -2.43 12.83
N ARG A 149 -24.48 -3.27 12.77
CA ARG A 149 -25.65 -3.35 13.66
C ARG A 149 -26.08 -2.04 14.35
N GLN A 150 -27.24 -1.57 13.94
CA GLN A 150 -28.28 -0.87 14.71
C GLN A 150 -28.04 -0.86 16.23
N ASP A 151 -27.32 0.15 16.72
CA ASP A 151 -27.31 0.56 18.12
C ASP A 151 -27.67 2.05 18.17
N THR A 152 -28.57 2.38 19.09
CA THR A 152 -29.32 3.63 19.27
C THR A 152 -28.45 4.89 19.52
N ILE A 153 -27.12 4.75 19.47
CA ILE A 153 -26.14 5.83 19.62
C ILE A 153 -25.87 6.55 18.26
N GLY A 154 -26.34 5.99 17.14
CA GLY A 154 -26.14 6.56 15.79
C GLY A 154 -26.85 7.89 15.53
N VAL A 155 -27.97 8.17 16.20
CA VAL A 155 -28.82 9.35 15.90
C VAL A 155 -28.17 10.66 16.37
N TRP A 156 -27.40 10.64 17.45
CA TRP A 156 -26.74 11.84 18.00
C TRP A 156 -25.45 12.20 17.26
N LYS A 157 -24.78 11.22 16.65
CA LYS A 157 -23.60 11.45 15.80
C LYS A 157 -23.95 12.03 14.44
N ASP A 158 -25.10 11.67 13.88
CA ASP A 158 -25.50 12.09 12.53
C ASP A 158 -25.92 13.57 12.47
N ALA A 159 -26.38 14.14 13.59
CA ALA A 159 -26.65 15.57 13.71
C ALA A 159 -25.35 16.41 13.78
N GLY A 160 -24.36 15.96 14.55
CA GLY A 160 -23.09 16.69 14.72
C GLY A 160 -22.21 16.70 13.47
N THR A 161 -22.22 15.62 12.67
CA THR A 161 -21.43 15.52 11.42
C THR A 161 -21.97 16.40 10.30
N LYS A 162 -23.30 16.58 10.22
CA LYS A 162 -23.94 17.48 9.25
C LYS A 162 -23.65 18.95 9.56
N THR A 163 -23.67 19.33 10.83
CA THR A 163 -23.30 20.69 11.27
C THR A 163 -21.81 20.96 11.08
N ALA A 164 -20.94 19.98 11.37
CA ALA A 164 -19.51 20.11 11.12
C ALA A 164 -19.19 20.24 9.62
N ARG A 165 -19.86 19.47 8.73
CA ARG A 165 -19.71 19.63 7.27
C ARG A 165 -20.18 21.00 6.78
N ALA A 166 -21.30 21.51 7.31
CA ALA A 166 -21.79 22.84 6.95
C ALA A 166 -20.83 23.95 7.38
N LEU A 167 -20.24 23.84 8.58
CA LEU A 167 -19.25 24.80 9.08
C LEU A 167 -17.92 24.72 8.33
N VAL A 168 -17.44 23.50 8.00
CA VAL A 168 -16.23 23.31 7.20
C VAL A 168 -16.43 23.88 5.79
N ASN A 169 -17.55 23.61 5.14
CA ASN A 169 -17.83 24.13 3.80
C ASN A 169 -18.03 25.66 3.80
N ALA A 170 -18.66 26.24 4.82
CA ALA A 170 -18.79 27.69 4.97
C ALA A 170 -17.45 28.39 5.31
N SER A 171 -16.56 27.70 6.01
CA SER A 171 -15.20 28.19 6.29
C SER A 171 -14.29 28.07 5.06
N ALA A 172 -14.47 27.04 4.23
CA ALA A 172 -13.69 26.81 3.02
C ALA A 172 -13.93 27.91 1.97
N THR A 173 -15.16 28.42 1.83
CA THR A 173 -15.47 29.55 0.94
C THR A 173 -14.90 30.89 1.43
N THR A 174 -14.58 31.01 2.73
CA THR A 174 -14.03 32.23 3.33
C THR A 174 -12.50 32.23 3.36
N LEU A 175 -11.87 31.05 3.26
CA LEU A 175 -10.41 30.88 3.31
C LEU A 175 -9.71 30.81 1.94
N GLU A 176 -10.39 31.11 0.83
CA GLU A 176 -9.79 31.04 -0.51
C GLU A 176 -8.76 32.16 -0.82
N LYS A 177 -8.50 33.12 0.08
CA LYS A 177 -7.44 34.14 -0.11
C LYS A 177 -6.87 34.58 1.26
N PRO A 178 -5.54 34.55 1.57
CA PRO A 178 -4.36 34.15 0.79
C PRO A 178 -3.41 33.20 1.57
N LEU A 179 -3.26 31.93 1.15
CA LEU A 179 -2.21 31.03 1.68
C LEU A 179 -1.23 30.55 0.58
N SER A 180 -1.06 31.34 -0.48
CA SER A 180 -0.15 31.05 -1.60
C SER A 180 1.27 31.59 -1.38
N LEU A 181 1.83 31.49 -0.16
CA LEU A 181 3.12 32.13 0.16
C LEU A 181 4.36 31.24 -0.04
N SER A 182 4.23 29.97 -0.42
CA SER A 182 5.35 29.29 -1.10
C SER A 182 4.91 28.06 -1.91
N PRO A 183 5.51 27.81 -3.10
CA PRO A 183 5.31 26.58 -3.86
C PRO A 183 5.71 25.31 -3.07
N ALA A 184 6.60 25.43 -2.08
CA ALA A 184 6.99 24.33 -1.20
C ALA A 184 5.89 23.99 -0.19
N LEU A 185 5.27 25.00 0.44
CA LEU A 185 4.18 24.80 1.39
C LEU A 185 2.92 24.32 0.68
N SER A 186 2.62 24.82 -0.52
CA SER A 186 1.51 24.31 -1.34
C SER A 186 1.71 22.84 -1.75
N ARG A 187 2.95 22.42 -2.07
CA ARG A 187 3.26 21.01 -2.33
C ARG A 187 3.08 20.15 -1.09
N VAL A 188 3.62 20.59 0.04
CA VAL A 188 3.49 19.89 1.33
C VAL A 188 2.02 19.78 1.71
N THR A 189 1.27 20.88 1.70
CA THR A 189 -0.16 20.89 2.05
C THR A 189 -1.02 20.05 1.11
N ASN A 190 -0.77 20.07 -0.20
CA ASN A 190 -1.48 19.21 -1.15
C ASN A 190 -1.16 17.72 -0.92
N LEU A 191 0.10 17.37 -0.59
CA LEU A 191 0.49 16.01 -0.19
C LEU A 191 -0.15 15.59 1.13
N TRP A 192 -0.24 16.49 2.12
CA TRP A 192 -0.92 16.22 3.38
C TRP A 192 -2.43 16.06 3.20
N LEU A 193 -3.06 16.92 2.39
CA LEU A 193 -4.49 16.88 2.12
C LEU A 193 -4.91 15.67 1.27
N SER A 194 -4.09 15.24 0.31
CA SER A 194 -4.34 14.02 -0.47
C SER A 194 -4.21 12.75 0.37
N VAL A 195 -3.35 12.76 1.39
CA VAL A 195 -3.22 11.67 2.37
C VAL A 195 -4.39 11.67 3.37
N ILE A 196 -5.01 12.81 3.67
CA ILE A 196 -6.10 12.92 4.64
C ILE A 196 -7.47 12.55 4.05
N ASN A 197 -7.72 12.84 2.76
CA ASN A 197 -9.02 12.63 2.11
C ASN A 197 -9.17 11.25 1.42
N GLN A 198 -8.48 10.22 1.90
CA GLN A 198 -8.55 8.90 1.29
C GLN A 198 -9.86 8.19 1.69
N ASP A 199 -10.86 8.25 0.80
CA ASP A 199 -12.08 7.46 0.92
C ASP A 199 -11.75 5.99 0.62
N TYR A 200 -11.66 5.14 1.66
CA TYR A 200 -11.37 3.74 1.43
C TYR A 200 -12.09 2.76 2.38
N VAL A 201 -12.85 1.83 1.79
CA VAL A 201 -13.54 0.70 2.45
C VAL A 201 -13.38 -0.53 1.57
N GLY A 202 -12.50 -1.46 1.94
CA GLY A 202 -12.50 -2.81 1.37
C GLY A 202 -13.67 -3.65 1.91
N ASP A 203 -13.89 -4.84 1.35
CA ASP A 203 -14.94 -5.75 1.82
C ASP A 203 -14.67 -6.24 3.25
N ILE A 204 -13.40 -6.54 3.54
CA ILE A 204 -12.92 -6.89 4.88
C ILE A 204 -11.77 -5.95 5.23
N ASN A 205 -12.01 -5.04 6.18
CA ASN A 205 -10.98 -4.13 6.70
C ASN A 205 -10.44 -4.66 8.04
N ILE A 206 -9.13 -4.80 8.13
CA ILE A 206 -8.38 -5.09 9.34
C ILE A 206 -7.71 -3.79 9.76
N LEU A 207 -8.18 -3.22 10.87
CA LEU A 207 -7.75 -1.93 11.39
C LEU A 207 -7.06 -2.10 12.75
N PRO A 208 -6.06 -1.27 13.08
CA PRO A 208 -5.43 -1.31 14.40
C PRO A 208 -6.44 -0.96 15.49
N ALA A 209 -6.40 -1.68 16.62
CA ALA A 209 -7.32 -1.50 17.73
C ALA A 209 -7.12 -0.18 18.51
N SER A 210 -5.95 0.46 18.38
CA SER A 210 -5.62 1.67 19.15
C SER A 210 -5.95 2.95 18.38
N ARG A 211 -6.81 3.79 18.99
CA ARG A 211 -7.27 5.09 18.49
C ARG A 211 -6.20 6.20 18.55
N TYR A 212 -5.07 5.96 19.23
CA TYR A 212 -4.02 6.96 19.49
C TYR A 212 -2.70 6.52 18.87
N PHE A 213 -2.60 6.67 17.55
CA PHE A 213 -1.34 6.45 16.83
C PHE A 213 -0.76 7.83 16.48
N ASN A 214 0.36 8.20 17.11
CA ASN A 214 1.06 9.41 16.72
C ASN A 214 1.77 9.13 15.37
N PRO A 215 1.40 9.80 14.26
CA PRO A 215 2.00 9.55 12.94
C PRO A 215 3.53 9.72 12.95
N PHE A 216 4.05 10.64 13.76
CA PHE A 216 5.49 10.86 13.90
C PHE A 216 6.22 9.74 14.66
N ARG A 217 5.51 8.94 15.46
CA ARG A 217 6.07 7.77 16.15
C ARG A 217 6.18 6.55 15.23
N VAL A 218 5.36 6.49 14.17
CA VAL A 218 5.44 5.45 13.13
C VAL A 218 6.68 5.62 12.26
N LEU A 219 7.04 6.87 12.01
CA LEU A 219 8.23 7.26 11.24
C LEU A 219 9.50 7.29 12.11
N ALA A 220 9.37 7.19 13.42
CA ALA A 220 10.50 7.11 14.34
C ALA A 220 10.99 5.67 14.47
N PHE A 221 12.26 5.50 14.83
CA PHE A 221 12.82 4.21 15.18
C PHE A 221 11.96 3.50 16.25
N LEU A 222 11.34 2.39 15.85
CA LEU A 222 10.57 1.53 16.74
C LEU A 222 11.50 0.50 17.37
N THR A 223 11.48 0.39 18.69
CA THR A 223 12.21 -0.66 19.39
C THR A 223 11.67 -2.03 19.02
N GLU A 224 12.50 -3.08 19.13
CA GLU A 224 12.08 -4.45 18.85
C GLU A 224 10.83 -4.88 19.66
N LYS A 225 10.72 -4.39 20.90
CA LYS A 225 9.53 -4.61 21.75
C LYS A 225 8.29 -3.90 21.18
N GLU A 226 8.42 -2.68 20.69
CA GLU A 226 7.32 -1.97 20.03
C GLU A 226 6.90 -2.65 18.74
N ILE A 227 7.84 -3.10 17.91
CA ILE A 227 7.54 -3.87 16.69
C ILE A 227 6.75 -5.13 17.04
N ARG A 228 7.19 -5.92 18.03
CA ARG A 228 6.45 -7.10 18.49
C ARG A 228 5.04 -6.76 18.97
N ASN A 229 4.88 -5.68 19.72
CA ASN A 229 3.56 -5.24 20.18
C ASN A 229 2.64 -4.86 19.00
N LEU A 230 3.18 -4.21 17.96
CA LEU A 230 2.43 -3.88 16.75
C LEU A 230 2.01 -5.13 15.97
N VAL A 231 2.91 -6.12 15.84
CA VAL A 231 2.59 -7.42 15.23
C VAL A 231 1.46 -8.12 15.99
N GLN A 232 1.56 -8.23 17.32
CA GLN A 232 0.51 -8.83 18.16
C GLN A 232 -0.82 -8.06 18.08
N ALA A 233 -0.77 -6.73 17.97
CA ALA A 233 -1.98 -5.93 17.78
C ALA A 233 -2.64 -6.21 16.43
N GLY A 234 -1.85 -6.37 15.36
CA GLY A 234 -2.32 -6.77 14.04
C GLY A 234 -2.94 -8.17 14.02
N GLU A 235 -2.32 -9.13 14.72
CA GLU A 235 -2.87 -10.49 14.89
C GLU A 235 -4.24 -10.46 15.59
N ARG A 236 -4.33 -9.75 16.72
CA ARG A 236 -5.58 -9.59 17.48
C ARG A 236 -6.68 -8.91 16.69
N ALA A 237 -6.32 -7.93 15.84
CA ALA A 237 -7.27 -7.28 14.93
C ALA A 237 -7.76 -8.22 13.83
N THR A 238 -6.93 -9.18 13.42
CA THR A 238 -7.24 -10.12 12.34
C THR A 238 -8.11 -11.28 12.82
N TRP A 239 -7.91 -11.81 14.04
CA TRP A 239 -8.60 -13.01 14.52
C TRP A 239 -10.14 -12.97 14.38
N PRO A 240 -10.85 -11.89 14.75
CA PRO A 240 -12.30 -11.82 14.58
C PRO A 240 -12.77 -11.83 13.12
N LYS A 241 -11.87 -11.51 12.18
CA LYS A 241 -12.14 -11.47 10.74
C LYS A 241 -11.76 -12.77 10.02
N VAL A 242 -11.05 -13.71 10.66
CA VAL A 242 -10.58 -14.97 10.03
C VAL A 242 -11.74 -15.79 9.46
N GLU A 243 -12.83 -15.96 10.21
CA GLU A 243 -13.96 -16.75 9.72
C GLU A 243 -14.73 -16.03 8.61
N MET A 244 -14.82 -14.69 8.69
CA MET A 244 -15.36 -13.87 7.62
C MET A 244 -14.54 -14.04 6.33
N ILE A 245 -13.21 -14.00 6.42
CA ILE A 245 -12.30 -14.26 5.29
C ILE A 245 -12.53 -15.67 4.76
N ARG A 246 -12.59 -16.69 5.63
CA ARG A 246 -12.81 -18.09 5.22
C ARG A 246 -14.11 -18.26 4.42
N ILE A 247 -15.21 -17.72 4.93
CA ILE A 247 -16.53 -17.85 4.31
C ILE A 247 -16.59 -17.09 2.98
N GLN A 248 -16.15 -15.83 2.96
CA GLN A 248 -16.25 -14.98 1.76
C GLN A 248 -15.34 -15.43 0.62
N THR A 249 -14.20 -16.06 0.93
CA THR A 249 -13.30 -16.61 -0.09
C THR A 249 -13.61 -18.06 -0.49
N ARG A 250 -14.61 -18.70 0.13
CA ARG A 250 -14.95 -20.12 -0.12
C ARG A 250 -15.36 -20.38 -1.57
N ILE A 251 -16.13 -19.46 -2.17
CA ILE A 251 -16.61 -19.58 -3.55
C ILE A 251 -15.42 -19.55 -4.52
N SER A 252 -14.57 -18.52 -4.43
CA SER A 252 -13.38 -18.39 -5.29
C SER A 252 -12.50 -19.64 -5.20
N ARG A 253 -12.16 -20.09 -3.99
CA ARG A 253 -11.33 -21.29 -3.81
C ARG A 253 -11.94 -22.56 -4.40
N THR A 254 -13.27 -22.67 -4.34
CA THR A 254 -13.98 -23.82 -4.93
C THR A 254 -13.91 -23.76 -6.45
N LEU A 255 -14.13 -22.59 -7.05
CA LEU A 255 -14.01 -22.37 -8.49
C LEU A 255 -12.58 -22.62 -8.99
N ASP A 256 -11.56 -22.10 -8.28
CA ASP A 256 -10.16 -22.30 -8.62
C ASP A 256 -9.78 -23.79 -8.66
N ARG A 257 -10.28 -24.56 -7.69
CA ARG A 257 -10.08 -26.02 -7.65
C ARG A 257 -10.74 -26.72 -8.85
N ILE A 258 -12.01 -26.41 -9.13
CA ILE A 258 -12.74 -27.01 -10.27
C ILE A 258 -12.03 -26.67 -11.60
N LEU A 259 -11.58 -25.42 -11.75
CA LEU A 259 -10.85 -25.00 -12.94
C LEU A 259 -9.53 -25.75 -13.10
N ALA A 260 -8.78 -25.93 -12.01
CA ALA A 260 -7.54 -26.70 -12.03
C ALA A 260 -7.77 -28.19 -12.37
N ASP A 261 -8.87 -28.78 -11.90
CA ASP A 261 -9.26 -30.16 -12.23
C ASP A 261 -9.60 -30.28 -13.73
N LEU A 262 -10.45 -29.39 -14.25
CA LEU A 262 -10.81 -29.37 -15.66
C LEU A 262 -9.61 -29.15 -16.59
N GLN A 263 -8.69 -28.26 -16.22
CA GLN A 263 -7.47 -28.03 -16.98
C GLN A 263 -6.57 -29.27 -17.00
N ARG A 264 -6.45 -29.98 -15.87
CA ARG A 264 -5.72 -31.25 -15.82
C ARG A 264 -6.36 -32.31 -16.72
N ASP A 265 -7.67 -32.48 -16.62
CA ASP A 265 -8.41 -33.46 -17.42
C ASP A 265 -8.32 -33.15 -18.91
N HIS A 266 -8.42 -31.87 -19.29
CA HIS A 266 -8.25 -31.43 -20.68
C HIS A 266 -6.85 -31.75 -21.20
N VAL A 267 -5.80 -31.47 -20.42
CA VAL A 267 -4.40 -31.78 -20.81
C VAL A 267 -4.22 -33.30 -20.98
N LEU A 268 -4.81 -34.12 -20.11
CA LEU A 268 -4.78 -35.57 -20.24
C LEU A 268 -5.52 -36.05 -21.50
N HIS A 269 -6.67 -35.46 -21.81
CA HIS A 269 -7.46 -35.80 -23.00
C HIS A 269 -6.72 -35.45 -24.30
N VAL A 270 -6.10 -34.26 -24.36
CA VAL A 270 -5.29 -33.82 -25.51
C VAL A 270 -4.03 -34.69 -25.68
N ARG A 271 -3.39 -35.10 -24.59
CA ARG A 271 -2.22 -36.01 -24.64
C ARG A 271 -2.58 -37.45 -25.00
N GLY A 272 -3.78 -37.90 -24.64
CA GLY A 272 -4.32 -39.22 -24.99
C GLY A 272 -4.88 -39.33 -26.40
N ALA A 273 -5.12 -38.21 -27.10
CA ALA A 273 -5.62 -38.21 -28.46
C ALA A 273 -4.53 -38.72 -29.45
N PRO A 274 -4.82 -39.74 -30.28
CA PRO A 274 -3.83 -40.25 -31.24
C PRO A 274 -3.47 -39.16 -32.26
N ARG A 275 -2.18 -38.79 -32.30
CA ARG A 275 -1.63 -37.92 -33.34
C ARG A 275 -1.85 -38.58 -34.70
N ARG A 276 -2.83 -38.12 -35.48
CA ARG A 276 -2.99 -38.50 -36.88
C ARG A 276 -1.69 -38.16 -37.61
N ARG A 277 -0.95 -39.18 -38.07
CA ARG A 277 0.24 -38.99 -38.90
C ARG A 277 -0.20 -38.35 -40.22
N PRO A 278 0.53 -37.33 -40.73
CA PRO A 278 0.25 -36.80 -42.06
C PRO A 278 0.53 -37.89 -43.11
N ARG A 279 -0.37 -38.00 -44.09
CA ARG A 279 -0.19 -38.82 -45.29
C ARG A 279 0.69 -38.10 -46.29
#